data_AF-A0A7S3F6K4-F1
#
_entry.id   AF-A0A7S3F6K4-F1
#
_cell.length_a   1.000
_cell.length_b   1.000
_cell.length_c   1.000
_cell.angle_alpha   90.00
_cell.angle_beta   90.00
_cell.angle_gamma   90.00
#
_symmetry.space_group_name_H-M   'P 1'
#
loop_
_entity.id
_entity.type
_entity.pdbx_description
1 polymer ?
#
loop_
_entity_poly.entity_id
_entity_poly.type
_entity_poly.pdbx_seq_one_letter_code
_entity_poly.pdbx_strand_id
1 'polypeptide(L)'
;AHAEHARRMLARFQKLGDERETLGAAEHDELAARWNVLCHKLGRAARMASLHSFDASQYYLLSSRHELKAIGDILSGAAARLETSLECYAEARPAFRRLAVMLGAGAGLLYALRSRTV
;
A
#
# COMPACT_ATOMS: atom_id res chain seq x y z
N ALA A 1 19.74 6.71 -2.90
CA ALA A 1 19.12 5.74 -1.96
C ALA A 1 17.62 6.03 -1.71
N HIS A 2 17.26 7.13 -1.03
CA HIS A 2 15.84 7.38 -0.65
C HIS A 2 14.88 7.62 -1.81
N ALA A 3 15.28 8.36 -2.84
CA ALA A 3 14.42 8.61 -4.00
C ALA A 3 14.11 7.34 -4.81
N GLU A 4 15.08 6.42 -4.89
CA GLU A 4 14.91 5.15 -5.57
C GLU A 4 14.06 4.17 -4.76
N HIS A 5 14.17 4.23 -3.44
CA HIS A 5 13.28 3.51 -2.52
C HIS A 5 11.83 3.97 -2.69
N ALA A 6 11.57 5.29 -2.70
CA ALA A 6 10.25 5.85 -2.93
C ALA A 6 9.64 5.42 -4.29
N ARG A 7 10.44 5.41 -5.36
CA ARG A 7 10.00 4.93 -6.68
C ARG A 7 9.60 3.46 -6.69
N ARG A 8 10.37 2.60 -6.01
CA ARG A 8 10.05 1.18 -5.88
C ARG A 8 8.74 0.96 -5.12
N MET A 9 8.48 1.76 -4.09
CA MET A 9 7.23 1.69 -3.34
C MET A 9 6.03 2.13 -4.19
N LEU A 10 6.14 3.24 -4.90
CA LEU A 10 5.07 3.73 -5.78
C LEU A 10 4.71 2.69 -6.87
N ALA A 11 5.72 2.07 -7.48
CA ALA A 11 5.51 1.02 -8.48
C ALA A 11 4.83 -0.23 -7.90
N ARG A 12 5.06 -0.56 -6.62
CA ARG A 12 4.34 -1.64 -5.92
C ARG A 12 2.87 -1.26 -5.69
N PHE A 13 2.59 -0.05 -5.20
CA PHE A 13 1.22 0.43 -5.01
C PHE A 13 0.41 0.36 -6.31
N GLN A 14 0.94 0.94 -7.40
CA GLN A 14 0.27 0.92 -8.71
C GLN A 14 -0.03 -0.49 -9.25
N LYS A 15 0.78 -1.48 -8.87
CA LYS A 15 0.59 -2.89 -9.29
C LYS A 15 -0.49 -3.60 -8.45
N LEU A 16 -0.76 -3.10 -7.25
CA LEU A 16 -1.53 -3.79 -6.21
C LEU A 16 -2.93 -3.22 -5.99
N GLY A 17 -3.21 -1.99 -6.43
CA GLY A 17 -4.51 -1.34 -6.35
C GLY A 17 -4.40 0.18 -6.52
N ASP A 18 -5.54 0.88 -6.54
CA ASP A 18 -5.53 2.34 -6.49
C ASP A 18 -5.09 2.83 -5.10
N GLU A 19 -4.55 4.05 -5.02
CA GLU A 19 -4.06 4.63 -3.76
C GLU A 19 -5.16 4.66 -2.68
N ARG A 20 -6.41 4.87 -3.12
CA ARG A 20 -7.62 4.87 -2.30
C ARG A 20 -8.09 3.51 -1.81
N GLU A 21 -7.68 2.43 -2.47
CA GLU A 21 -7.98 1.06 -2.02
C GLU A 21 -6.91 0.56 -1.03
N THR A 22 -5.72 1.14 -1.08
CA THR A 22 -4.55 0.66 -0.33
C THR A 22 -4.27 1.46 0.94
N LEU A 23 -4.57 2.76 0.93
CA LEU A 23 -4.45 3.64 2.09
C LEU A 23 -5.82 3.88 2.72
N GLY A 24 -5.90 3.81 4.05
CA GLY A 24 -7.10 4.27 4.76
C GLY A 24 -7.27 5.79 4.57
N ALA A 25 -8.51 6.29 4.67
CA ALA A 25 -8.80 7.72 4.47
C ALA A 25 -7.91 8.66 5.32
N ALA A 26 -7.71 8.32 6.60
CA ALA A 26 -6.85 9.09 7.49
C ALA A 26 -5.36 9.07 7.07
N GLU A 27 -4.89 7.96 6.52
CA GLU A 27 -3.50 7.79 6.09
C GLU A 27 -3.24 8.52 4.79
N HIS A 28 -4.23 8.52 3.90
CA HIS A 28 -4.22 9.32 2.68
C HIS A 28 -4.17 10.81 3.02
N ASP A 29 -4.98 11.27 3.97
CA ASP A 29 -4.96 12.67 4.41
C ASP A 29 -3.63 13.05 5.07
N GLU A 30 -3.06 12.16 5.91
CA GLU A 30 -1.74 12.37 6.50
C GLU A 30 -0.64 12.39 5.42
N LEU A 31 -0.67 11.47 4.46
CA LEU A 31 0.25 11.42 3.34
C LEU A 31 0.22 12.71 2.53
N ALA A 32 -0.98 13.20 2.18
CA ALA A 32 -1.16 14.44 1.44
C ALA A 32 -0.64 15.65 2.22
N ALA A 33 -0.95 15.74 3.52
CA ALA A 33 -0.46 16.81 4.38
C ALA A 33 1.08 16.83 4.46
N ARG A 34 1.71 15.67 4.68
CA ARG A 34 3.18 15.54 4.74
C ARG A 34 3.85 15.81 3.41
N TRP A 35 3.26 15.36 2.31
CA TRP A 35 3.73 15.66 0.96
C TRP A 35 3.76 17.16 0.68
N ASN A 36 2.69 17.88 1.06
CA ASN A 36 2.62 19.32 0.91
C ASN A 36 3.72 20.04 1.71
N VAL A 37 3.98 19.61 2.96
CA VAL A 37 5.07 20.15 3.79
C VAL A 37 6.43 19.87 3.16
N LEU A 38 6.65 18.66 2.63
CA LEU A 38 7.88 18.29 1.94
C LEU A 38 8.12 19.18 0.71
N CYS A 39 7.11 19.32 -0.15
CA CYS A 39 7.18 20.20 -1.33
C CYS A 39 7.49 21.65 -0.94
N HIS A 40 6.84 22.15 0.12
CA HIS A 40 7.12 23.49 0.65
C HIS A 40 8.58 23.64 1.08
N LYS A 41 9.09 22.71 1.92
CA LYS A 41 10.48 22.73 2.41
C LYS A 41 11.49 22.65 1.27
N LEU A 42 11.25 21.80 0.27
CA LEU A 42 12.13 21.69 -0.90
C LEU A 42 12.09 22.95 -1.77
N GLY A 43 10.92 23.57 -1.95
CA GLY A 43 10.81 24.85 -2.65
C GLY A 43 11.55 25.97 -1.92
N ARG A 44 11.48 26.01 -0.58
CA ARG A 44 12.25 26.95 0.24
C ARG A 44 13.76 26.70 0.13
N ALA A 45 14.20 25.45 0.17
CA ALA A 45 15.60 25.09 -0.02
C ALA A 45 16.11 25.56 -1.40
N ALA A 46 15.38 25.28 -2.47
CA ALA A 46 15.73 25.71 -3.83
C ALA A 46 15.84 27.25 -3.92
N ARG A 47 14.88 27.98 -3.33
CA ARG A 47 14.91 29.45 -3.29
C ARG A 47 16.11 30.00 -2.52
N MET A 48 16.44 29.40 -1.37
CA MET A 48 17.59 29.84 -0.58
C MET A 48 18.91 29.53 -1.29
N ALA A 49 18.98 28.39 -1.98
CA ALA A 49 20.13 28.06 -2.82
C ALA A 49 20.31 29.06 -3.97
N SER A 50 19.24 29.49 -4.64
CA SER A 50 19.33 30.50 -5.71
C SER A 50 19.74 31.88 -5.21
N LEU A 51 19.50 32.17 -3.93
CA LEU A 51 19.96 33.39 -3.26
C LEU A 51 21.37 33.25 -2.67
N HIS A 52 22.10 32.18 -2.99
CA HIS A 52 23.40 31.82 -2.40
C HIS A 52 23.39 31.75 -0.86
N SER A 53 22.20 31.59 -0.27
CA SER A 53 22.01 31.44 1.18
C SER A 53 22.09 29.95 1.53
N PHE A 54 23.29 29.38 1.44
CA PHE A 54 23.49 27.93 1.53
C PHE A 54 23.15 27.37 2.91
N ASP A 55 23.44 28.08 4.00
CA ASP A 55 23.09 27.63 5.35
C ASP A 55 21.57 27.48 5.54
N ALA A 56 20.82 28.48 5.06
CA ALA A 56 19.37 28.45 5.09
C ALA A 56 18.82 27.33 4.19
N SER A 57 19.41 27.12 3.01
CA SER A 57 19.04 26.01 2.12
C SER A 57 19.27 24.65 2.79
N GLN A 58 20.44 24.48 3.41
CA GLN A 58 20.81 23.26 4.12
C GLN A 58 19.86 22.98 5.29
N TYR A 59 19.46 24.01 6.04
CA TYR A 59 18.47 23.89 7.10
C TYR A 59 17.15 23.31 6.59
N TYR A 60 16.59 23.87 5.50
CA TYR A 60 15.35 23.36 4.92
C TYR A 60 15.51 21.92 4.40
N LEU A 61 16.64 21.58 3.78
CA LEU A 61 16.93 20.21 3.32
C LEU A 61 17.04 19.20 4.48
N LEU A 62 17.72 19.55 5.57
CA LEU A 62 17.86 18.65 6.71
C LEU A 62 16.53 18.45 7.43
N SER A 63 15.76 19.53 7.58
CA SER A 63 14.41 19.47 8.18
C SER A 63 13.38 18.69 7.34
N SER A 64 13.66 18.43 6.06
CA SER A 64 12.78 17.65 5.18
C SER A 64 12.99 16.13 5.31
N ARG A 65 14.12 15.68 5.89
CA ARG A 65 14.38 14.26 6.14
C ARG A 65 13.29 13.61 6.99
N HIS A 66 12.73 14.35 7.95
CA HIS A 66 11.63 13.85 8.78
C HIS A 66 10.38 13.56 7.93
N GLU A 67 10.01 14.44 7.00
CA GLU A 67 8.84 14.19 6.14
C GLU A 67 9.06 13.00 5.22
N LEU A 68 10.25 12.88 4.65
CA LEU A 68 10.64 11.73 3.83
C LEU A 68 10.54 10.41 4.61
N LYS A 69 10.99 10.40 5.87
CA LYS A 69 10.87 9.22 6.73
C LYS A 69 9.39 8.89 6.99
N ALA A 70 8.61 9.88 7.42
CA ALA A 70 7.20 9.66 7.76
C ALA A 70 6.36 9.19 6.55
N ILE A 71 6.58 9.77 5.37
CA ILE A 71 5.98 9.31 4.11
C ILE A 71 6.38 7.86 3.83
N GLY A 72 7.67 7.53 4.01
CA GLY A 72 8.16 6.16 3.86
C GLY A 72 7.50 5.18 4.82
N ASP A 73 7.31 5.57 6.08
CA ASP A 73 6.67 4.75 7.11
C ASP A 73 5.19 4.46 6.75
N ILE A 74 4.44 5.49 6.32
CA ILE A 74 3.04 5.36 5.87
C ILE A 74 2.93 4.39 4.69
N LEU A 75 3.71 4.63 3.63
CA LEU A 75 3.65 3.81 2.42
C LEU A 75 4.11 2.37 2.70
N SER A 76 5.10 2.16 3.58
CA SER A 76 5.57 0.81 3.93
C SER A 76 4.53 0.05 4.74
N GLY A 77 3.87 0.71 5.68
CA GLY A 77 2.80 0.11 6.47
C GLY A 77 1.59 -0.29 5.61
N ALA A 78 1.18 0.57 4.68
CA ALA A 78 0.12 0.25 3.73
C ALA A 78 0.50 -0.87 2.76
N ALA A 79 1.73 -0.90 2.24
CA ALA A 79 2.24 -2.01 1.44
C ALA A 79 2.23 -3.34 2.22
N ALA A 80 2.71 -3.33 3.47
CA ALA A 80 2.74 -4.52 4.33
C ALA A 80 1.33 -5.06 4.61
N ARG A 81 0.36 -4.20 4.93
CA ARG A 81 -1.03 -4.64 5.15
C ARG A 81 -1.63 -5.26 3.89
N LEU A 82 -1.34 -4.70 2.73
CA LEU A 82 -1.85 -5.26 1.49
C LEU A 82 -1.14 -6.56 1.08
N GLU A 83 0.16 -6.70 1.37
CA GLU A 83 0.85 -8.00 1.26
C GLU A 83 0.19 -9.05 2.17
N THR A 84 -0.11 -8.71 3.44
CA THR A 84 -0.77 -9.65 4.36
C THR A 84 -2.18 -10.06 3.91
N SER A 85 -2.97 -9.14 3.35
CA SER A 85 -4.32 -9.47 2.87
C SER A 85 -4.29 -10.41 1.65
N LEU A 86 -3.32 -10.21 0.75
CA LEU A 86 -3.09 -11.08 -0.41
C LEU A 86 -2.61 -12.47 0.01
N GLU A 87 -1.69 -12.56 0.96
CA GLU A 87 -1.22 -13.84 1.51
C GLU A 87 -2.38 -14.62 2.16
N CYS A 88 -3.17 -13.97 3.02
CA CYS A 88 -4.36 -14.60 3.60
C CYS A 88 -5.35 -15.10 2.54
N TYR A 89 -5.56 -14.34 1.47
CA TYR A 89 -6.44 -14.76 0.38
C TYR A 89 -5.88 -15.97 -0.39
N ALA A 90 -4.57 -15.98 -0.64
CA ALA A 90 -3.89 -17.08 -1.30
C ALA A 90 -3.97 -18.38 -0.49
N GLU A 91 -3.83 -18.30 0.84
CA GLU A 91 -3.97 -19.43 1.76
C GLU A 91 -5.41 -19.94 1.87
N ALA A 92 -6.40 -19.03 1.85
CA ALA A 92 -7.81 -19.40 1.96
C ALA A 92 -8.37 -20.06 0.69
N ARG A 93 -7.85 -19.69 -0.49
CA ARG A 93 -8.31 -20.20 -1.81
C ARG A 93 -8.34 -21.73 -1.93
N PRO A 94 -7.30 -22.50 -1.57
CA PRO A 94 -7.35 -23.96 -1.62
C PRO A 94 -8.37 -24.57 -0.64
N ALA A 95 -8.59 -23.96 0.53
CA ALA A 95 -9.59 -24.43 1.49
C ALA A 95 -11.02 -24.27 0.94
N PHE A 96 -11.35 -23.10 0.40
CA PHE A 96 -12.65 -22.86 -0.25
C PHE A 96 -12.87 -23.78 -1.46
N ARG A 97 -11.83 -24.02 -2.27
CA ARG A 97 -11.92 -24.95 -3.40
C ARG A 97 -12.24 -26.38 -2.95
N ARG A 98 -11.60 -26.86 -1.88
CA ARG A 98 -11.87 -28.19 -1.31
C ARG A 98 -13.29 -28.28 -0.76
N LEU A 99 -13.74 -27.25 -0.04
CA LEU A 99 -15.10 -27.19 0.49
C LEU A 99 -16.15 -27.26 -0.62
N ALA A 100 -15.97 -26.48 -1.70
CA ALA A 100 -16.87 -26.48 -2.85
C ALA A 100 -16.95 -27.85 -3.54
N VAL A 101 -15.81 -28.53 -3.70
CA VAL A 101 -15.77 -29.90 -4.27
C VAL A 101 -16.53 -30.89 -3.36
N MET A 102 -16.32 -30.82 -2.04
CA MET A 102 -17.01 -31.70 -1.08
C MET A 102 -18.53 -31.49 -1.10
N LEU A 103 -18.98 -30.23 -1.09
CA LEU A 103 -20.40 -29.89 -1.15
C LEU A 103 -21.04 -30.34 -2.48
N GLY A 104 -20.35 -30.12 -3.61
CA GLY A 104 -20.81 -30.58 -4.91
C GLY A 104 -20.92 -32.10 -5.02
N ALA A 105 -19.92 -32.84 -4.52
CA ALA A 105 -19.95 -34.30 -4.49
C ALA A 105 -21.06 -34.84 -3.57
N GLY A 106 -21.25 -34.24 -2.39
CA GLY A 106 -22.32 -34.61 -1.47
C GLY A 106 -23.71 -34.36 -2.05
N ALA A 107 -23.93 -33.21 -2.69
CA ALA A 107 -25.18 -32.89 -3.37
C ALA A 107 -25.46 -33.84 -4.55
N GLY A 108 -24.43 -34.16 -5.34
CA GLY A 108 -24.54 -35.13 -6.44
C GLY A 108 -24.88 -36.54 -5.95
N LEU A 109 -24.28 -36.98 -4.85
CA LEU A 109 -24.59 -38.28 -4.24
C LEU A 109 -26.02 -38.33 -3.70
N LEU A 110 -26.47 -37.27 -3.02
CA LEU A 110 -27.86 -37.17 -2.54
C LEU A 110 -28.87 -37.18 -3.69
N TYR A 111 -28.58 -36.48 -4.78
CA TYR A 111 -29.41 -36.51 -5.99
C TYR A 111 -29.51 -37.92 -6.59
N ALA A 112 -28.37 -38.61 -6.74
CA ALA A 112 -28.32 -39.96 -7.29
C ALA A 112 -29.00 -41.01 -6.40
N LEU A 113 -28.92 -40.87 -5.08
CA LEU A 113 -29.63 -41.72 -4.13
C LEU A 113 -31.14 -41.48 -4.21
N ARG A 114 -31.58 -40.23 -4.34
CA ARG A 114 -33.00 -39.89 -4.47
C ARG A 114 -33.60 -40.38 -5.79
N SER A 115 -32.86 -40.32 -6.90
CA SER A 115 -33.32 -40.82 -8.21
C SER A 115 -33.35 -42.35 -8.30
N ARG A 116 -32.76 -43.08 -7.35
CA ARG A 116 -32.84 -44.55 -7.26
C ARG A 116 -34.01 -45.06 -6.43
N THR A 117 -34.58 -44.22 -5.59
CA THR A 117 -35.70 -44.57 -4.69
C THR A 117 -37.09 -44.24 -5.25
N VAL A 118 -37.16 -43.55 -6.38
CA VAL A 118 -38.38 -43.26 -7.15
C VAL A 118 -38.37 -44.14 -8.39
#